data_AF-A0A960DBL8-F1
#
_entry.id   AF-A0A960DBL8-F1
#
_cell.length_a   1.000
_cell.length_b   1.000
_cell.length_c   1.000
_cell.angle_alpha   90.00
_cell.angle_beta   90.00
_cell.angle_gamma   90.00
#
_symmetry.space_group_name_H-M   'P 1'
#
loop_
_entity.id
_entity.type
_entity.pdbx_description
1 polymer ?
#
loop_
_entity_poly.entity_id
_entity_poly.type
_entity_poly.pdbx_seq_one_letter_code
_entity_poly.pdbx_strand_id
1 'polypeptide(L)'
;MSVDDAANRLALDWSAPIRHQTFYKAVFRPAVARAIRLGGDDPILPPALKFHALRHTYASLCVAAGIPPLHLSRFMGHAKVTTTLSIYTHLFDDDHAETMAALEA
;
A
#
# COMPACT_ATOMS: atom_id res chain seq x y z
N MET A 1 20.61 7.79 -9.43
CA MET A 1 20.28 6.55 -8.70
C MET A 1 19.00 6.04 -9.32
N SER A 2 19.10 4.96 -10.08
CA SER A 2 17.96 4.29 -10.67
C SER A 2 17.12 3.59 -9.59
N VAL A 3 15.93 3.11 -9.95
CA VAL A 3 15.12 2.28 -9.04
C VAL A 3 15.87 0.99 -8.70
N ASP A 4 16.55 0.40 -9.67
CA ASP A 4 17.33 -0.83 -9.50
C ASP A 4 18.51 -0.62 -8.54
N ASP A 5 19.23 0.51 -8.64
CA ASP A 5 20.31 0.86 -7.71
C ASP A 5 19.80 1.01 -6.27
N ALA A 6 18.58 1.55 -6.12
CA ALA A 6 17.96 1.74 -4.82
C ALA A 6 17.52 0.40 -4.22
N ALA A 7 16.93 -0.48 -5.04
CA ALA A 7 16.50 -1.82 -4.65
C ALA A 7 17.68 -2.67 -4.16
N ASN A 8 18.81 -2.63 -4.88
CA ASN A 8 20.02 -3.36 -4.51
C ASN A 8 20.67 -2.88 -3.20
N ARG A 9 20.42 -1.63 -2.80
CA ARG A 9 20.91 -1.06 -1.52
C ARG A 9 19.99 -1.35 -0.34
N LEU A 10 18.73 -1.71 -0.60
CA LEU A 10 17.72 -2.02 0.40
C LEU A 10 17.72 -3.53 0.69
N ALA A 11 18.74 -4.00 1.39
CA ALA A 11 18.69 -5.32 2.02
C ALA A 11 17.68 -5.26 3.18
N LEU A 12 16.43 -5.63 2.90
CA LEU A 12 15.38 -5.71 3.91
C LEU A 12 15.54 -7.01 4.68
N ASP A 13 15.87 -6.90 5.97
CA ASP A 13 15.76 -8.00 6.90
C ASP A 13 14.29 -8.21 7.27
N TRP A 14 13.67 -9.18 6.62
CA TRP A 14 12.27 -9.54 6.85
C TRP A 14 12.03 -10.29 8.18
N SER A 15 13.10 -10.66 8.89
CA SER A 15 13.00 -11.34 10.19
C SER A 15 12.80 -10.37 11.37
N ALA A 16 13.08 -9.08 11.16
CA ALA A 16 13.00 -8.05 12.19
C ALA A 16 11.96 -6.97 11.86
N PRO A 17 11.25 -6.44 12.87
CA PRO A 17 10.32 -5.36 12.65
C PRO A 17 11.06 -4.06 12.29
N ILE A 18 10.60 -3.40 11.23
CA ILE A 18 11.07 -2.06 10.88
C ILE A 18 10.67 -1.08 11.98
N ARG A 19 11.66 -0.40 12.58
CA ARG A 19 11.40 0.69 13.53
C ARG A 19 10.81 1.90 12.80
N HIS A 20 9.49 2.08 12.92
CA HIS A 20 8.74 3.15 12.25
C HIS A 20 9.40 4.52 12.37
N GLN A 21 9.80 4.94 13.57
CA GLN A 21 10.35 6.29 13.76
C GLN A 21 11.68 6.51 13.03
N THR A 22 12.54 5.50 13.00
CA THR A 22 13.81 5.54 12.26
C THR A 22 13.54 5.55 10.76
N PHE A 23 12.70 4.64 10.27
CA PHE A 23 12.33 4.57 8.85
C PHE A 23 11.67 5.86 8.37
N TYR A 24 10.75 6.40 9.15
CA TYR A 24 10.03 7.63 8.82
C TYR A 24 10.97 8.83 8.67
N LYS A 25 11.92 8.98 9.60
CA LYS A 25 12.89 10.10 9.57
C LYS A 25 14.00 9.91 8.53
N ALA A 26 14.52 8.70 8.39
CA ALA A 26 15.69 8.41 7.56
C ALA A 26 15.34 8.13 6.09
N VAL A 27 14.15 7.58 5.81
CA VAL A 27 13.77 7.14 4.46
C VAL A 27 12.56 7.90 3.95
N PHE A 28 11.42 7.84 4.65
CA PHE A 28 10.16 8.38 4.12
C PHE A 28 10.19 9.90 3.95
N ARG A 29 10.50 10.66 5.00
CA ARG A 29 10.52 12.14 4.93
C ARG A 29 11.50 12.65 3.86
N PRO A 30 12.75 12.17 3.78
CA PRO A 30 13.68 12.58 2.71
C PRO A 30 13.17 12.22 1.31
N ALA A 31 12.56 11.04 1.14
CA ALA A 31 12.00 10.62 -0.14
C ALA A 31 10.85 11.53 -0.60
N VAL A 32 9.91 11.85 0.30
CA VAL A 32 8.81 12.78 0.01
C VAL A 32 9.34 14.17 -0.31
N ALA A 33 10.29 14.69 0.48
CA ALA A 33 10.90 15.99 0.21
C ALA A 33 11.62 16.03 -1.15
N ARG A 34 12.30 14.94 -1.52
CA ARG A 34 12.94 14.82 -2.84
C ARG A 34 11.91 14.80 -3.97
N ALA A 35 10.84 14.03 -3.83
CA ALA A 35 9.79 13.94 -4.83
C ALA A 35 9.06 15.28 -5.03
N ILE A 36 8.78 16.01 -3.94
CA ILE A 36 8.22 17.37 -4.02
C ILE A 36 9.15 18.29 -4.81
N ARG A 37 10.47 18.25 -4.55
CA ARG A 37 11.45 19.05 -5.30
C ARG A 37 11.51 18.69 -6.78
N LEU A 38 11.29 17.43 -7.14
CA LEU A 38 11.30 16.97 -8.53
C LEU A 38 10.05 17.39 -9.31
N GLY A 39 8.92 17.62 -8.64
CA GLY A 39 7.68 18.06 -9.29
C GLY A 39 7.71 19.52 -9.76
N GLY A 40 8.55 20.37 -9.17
CA GLY A 40 8.56 21.80 -9.52
C GLY A 40 7.16 22.42 -9.35
N ASP A 41 6.63 23.00 -10.43
CA ASP A 41 5.31 23.63 -10.46
C ASP A 41 4.15 22.63 -10.65
N ASP A 42 4.45 21.37 -11.02
CA ASP A 42 3.46 20.30 -11.19
C ASP A 42 3.66 19.20 -10.12
N PRO A 43 2.86 19.20 -9.03
CA PRO A 43 3.10 18.31 -7.90
C PRO A 43 2.87 16.83 -8.25
N ILE A 44 3.95 16.04 -8.24
CA ILE A 44 3.89 14.58 -8.42
C ILE A 44 3.24 13.88 -7.22
N LEU A 45 3.29 14.50 -6.04
CA LEU A 45 2.72 13.96 -4.80
C LEU A 45 1.67 14.91 -4.23
N PRO A 46 0.63 14.37 -3.55
CA PRO A 46 -0.35 15.20 -2.88
C PRO A 46 0.29 16.05 -1.76
N PRO A 47 -0.14 17.32 -1.58
CA PRO A 47 0.48 18.29 -0.67
C PRO A 47 0.59 17.84 0.79
N ALA A 48 -0.27 16.91 1.22
CA ALA A 48 -0.35 16.41 2.60
C ALA A 48 -0.12 14.90 2.70
N LEU A 49 0.79 14.33 1.89
CA LEU A 49 1.09 12.91 1.92
C LEU A 49 1.54 12.46 3.33
N LYS A 50 0.69 11.66 3.99
CA LYS A 50 0.98 11.05 5.29
C LYS A 50 1.60 9.68 5.11
N PHE A 51 2.38 9.24 6.10
CA PHE A 51 2.95 7.88 6.11
C PHE A 51 1.86 6.79 5.96
N HIS A 52 0.70 7.01 6.59
CA HIS A 52 -0.43 6.08 6.53
C HIS A 52 -0.99 5.90 5.11
N ALA A 53 -0.72 6.81 4.17
CA ALA A 53 -1.11 6.64 2.77
C ALA A 53 -0.47 5.38 2.16
N LEU A 54 0.74 4.99 2.59
CA LEU A 54 1.38 3.74 2.15
C LEU A 54 0.53 2.51 2.51
N ARG A 55 -0.17 2.55 3.66
CA ARG A 55 -1.07 1.46 4.09
C ARG A 55 -2.32 1.39 3.20
N HIS A 56 -2.84 2.53 2.75
CA HIS A 56 -3.93 2.59 1.78
C HIS A 56 -3.48 2.09 0.40
N THR A 57 -2.28 2.46 -0.05
CA THR A 57 -1.69 1.96 -1.30
C THR A 57 -1.52 0.45 -1.24
N TYR A 58 -0.98 -0.10 -0.14
CA TYR A 58 -0.86 -1.54 0.05
C TYR A 58 -2.21 -2.25 -0.05
N ALA A 59 -3.24 -1.75 0.63
CA ALA A 59 -4.57 -2.30 0.54
C ALA A 59 -5.12 -2.28 -0.90
N SER A 60 -4.94 -1.15 -1.60
CA SER A 60 -5.41 -1.01 -2.98
C SER A 60 -4.72 -2.00 -3.93
N LEU A 61 -3.41 -2.21 -3.77
CA LEU A 61 -2.67 -3.20 -4.53
C LEU A 61 -3.11 -4.62 -4.23
N CYS A 62 -3.38 -4.95 -2.97
CA CYS A 62 -3.91 -6.26 -2.59
C CYS A 62 -5.28 -6.52 -3.23
N VAL A 63 -6.18 -5.53 -3.21
CA VAL A 63 -7.51 -5.66 -3.84
C VAL A 63 -7.38 -5.81 -5.35
N ALA A 64 -6.54 -5.00 -6.00
CA ALA A 64 -6.28 -5.11 -7.45
C ALA A 64 -5.65 -6.47 -7.84
N ALA A 65 -4.94 -7.12 -6.92
CA ALA A 65 -4.40 -8.47 -7.10
C ALA A 65 -5.41 -9.59 -6.76
N GLY A 66 -6.69 -9.25 -6.53
CA GLY A 66 -7.76 -10.22 -6.20
C GLY A 66 -7.67 -10.81 -4.79
N ILE A 67 -6.93 -10.19 -3.86
CA ILE A 67 -6.80 -10.70 -2.49
C ILE A 67 -8.11 -10.51 -1.72
N PRO A 68 -8.70 -11.57 -1.15
CA PRO A 68 -9.96 -11.46 -0.42
C PRO A 68 -9.88 -10.50 0.79
N PRO A 69 -10.98 -9.78 1.11
CA PRO A 69 -11.01 -8.81 2.22
C PRO A 69 -10.57 -9.39 3.57
N LEU A 70 -10.89 -10.66 3.83
CA LEU A 70 -10.51 -11.35 5.06
C LEU A 70 -8.99 -11.54 5.17
N HIS A 71 -8.32 -11.92 4.09
CA HIS A 71 -6.87 -12.09 4.06
C HIS A 71 -6.18 -10.73 4.19
N LEU A 72 -6.64 -9.73 3.44
CA LEU A 72 -6.15 -8.36 3.56
C LEU A 72 -6.29 -7.83 5.00
N SER A 73 -7.45 -8.04 5.64
CA SER A 73 -7.67 -7.68 7.05
C SER A 73 -6.64 -8.30 7.99
N ARG A 74 -6.28 -9.58 7.77
CA ARG A 74 -5.28 -10.29 8.58
C ARG A 74 -3.87 -9.75 8.34
N PHE A 75 -3.49 -9.52 7.08
CA PHE A 75 -2.18 -8.94 6.74
C PHE A 75 -1.99 -7.56 7.36
N MET A 76 -3.06 -6.76 7.39
CA MET A 76 -3.05 -5.43 7.99
C MET A 76 -3.17 -5.45 9.51
N GLY A 77 -3.50 -6.59 10.12
CA GLY A 77 -3.71 -6.71 11.57
C GLY A 77 -4.96 -5.98 12.07
N HIS A 78 -6.02 -5.89 11.27
CA HIS A 78 -7.29 -5.33 11.74
C HIS A 78 -7.99 -6.34 12.66
N ALA A 79 -8.44 -5.86 13.82
CA ALA A 79 -9.18 -6.68 14.78
C ALA A 79 -10.54 -7.16 14.23
N LYS A 80 -11.12 -6.42 13.29
CA LYS A 80 -12.39 -6.76 12.63
C LYS A 80 -12.25 -6.56 11.12
N VAL A 81 -12.72 -7.55 10.34
CA VAL A 81 -12.75 -7.47 8.87
C VAL A 81 -13.61 -6.31 8.36
N THR A 82 -14.62 -5.91 9.14
CA THR A 82 -15.46 -4.76 8.82
C THR A 82 -14.66 -3.47 8.69
N THR A 83 -13.53 -3.30 9.39
CA THR A 83 -12.65 -2.14 9.18
C THR A 83 -12.10 -2.11 7.77
N THR A 84 -11.65 -3.25 7.23
CA THR A 84 -11.17 -3.34 5.85
C THR A 84 -12.30 -3.04 4.86
N LEU A 85 -13.46 -3.68 5.04
CA LEU A 85 -14.61 -3.47 4.16
C LEU A 85 -15.06 -2.00 4.19
N SER A 86 -15.32 -1.43 5.37
CA SER A 86 -15.76 -0.03 5.49
C SER A 86 -14.79 0.99 4.85
N ILE A 87 -13.49 0.70 4.79
CA ILE A 87 -12.50 1.60 4.20
C ILE A 87 -12.32 1.34 2.70
N TYR A 88 -12.33 0.09 2.26
CA TYR A 88 -11.91 -0.33 0.93
C TYR A 88 -13.00 -0.99 0.08
N THR A 89 -14.26 -1.07 0.54
CA THR A 89 -15.37 -1.69 -0.22
C THR A 89 -15.45 -1.16 -1.65
N HIS A 90 -15.26 0.14 -1.84
CA HIS A 90 -15.30 0.78 -3.17
C HIS A 90 -14.21 0.31 -4.15
N LEU A 91 -13.22 -0.45 -3.68
CA LEU A 91 -12.16 -1.02 -4.54
C LEU A 91 -12.49 -2.45 -5.00
N PHE A 92 -13.43 -3.13 -4.34
CA PHE A 92 -13.84 -4.46 -4.75
C PHE A 92 -14.83 -4.34 -5.89
N ASP A 93 -14.62 -5.14 -6.94
CA ASP A 93 -15.51 -5.18 -8.09
C ASP A 93 -16.85 -5.81 -7.68
N ASP A 94 -17.94 -5.22 -8.15
CA ASP A 94 -19.31 -5.75 -7.97
C ASP A 94 -19.70 -6.70 -9.11
N ASP A 95 -18.80 -6.94 -10.09
CA ASP A 95 -19.02 -7.94 -11.12
C ASP A 95 -18.90 -9.37 -10.55
N HIS A 96 -20.07 -9.99 -10.34
CA HIS A 96 -20.19 -11.35 -9.84
C HIS A 96 -20.17 -12.41 -10.95
N ALA A 97 -20.02 -12.03 -12.23
CA ALA A 97 -20.08 -12.98 -13.35
C ALA A 97 -19.05 -14.11 -13.21
N GLU A 98 -17.80 -13.78 -12.90
CA GLU A 98 -16.73 -14.78 -12.70
C GLU A 98 -17.00 -15.69 -11.49
N THR A 99 -17.51 -15.09 -10.40
CA THR A 99 -17.84 -15.85 -9.18
C THR A 99 -19.00 -16.81 -9.40
N MET A 100 -20.01 -16.41 -10.17
CA MET A 100 -21.14 -17.27 -10.53
C MET A 100 -20.73 -18.34 -11.55
N ALA A 101 -19.87 -18.01 -12.51
CA ALA A 101 -19.33 -18.99 -13.46
C ALA A 101 -18.58 -20.13 -12.76
N ALA A 102 -17.89 -19.85 -11.65
CA ALA A 102 -17.21 -20.88 -10.85
C ALA A 102 -18.16 -21.91 -10.21
N LEU A 103 -19.46 -21.62 -10.09
CA LEU A 103 -20.47 -22.56 -9.59
C LEU A 103 -21.03 -23.49 -10.68
N GLU A 104 -20.82 -23.15 -11.96
CA GLU A 104 -21.28 -23.93 -13.11
C GLU A 104 -20.26 -24.99 -13.56
N ALA A 105 -19.11 -25.09 -12.87
CA ALA A 105 -18.05 -26.07 -13.09
C ALA A 105 -18.25 -27.35 -12.25
#